data_AF-A0A2E9VLM0-F1
#
_entry.id   AF-A0A2E9VLM0-F1
#
_cell.length_a   1.000
_cell.length_b   1.000
_cell.length_c   1.000
_cell.angle_alpha   90.00
_cell.angle_beta   90.00
_cell.angle_gamma   90.00
#
_symmetry.space_group_name_H-M   'P 1'
#
loop_
_entity.id
_entity.type
_entity.pdbx_description
1 polymer ?
#
loop_
_entity_poly.entity_id
_entity_poly.type
_entity_poly.pdbx_seq_one_letter_code
_entity_poly.pdbx_strand_id
1 'polypeptide(L)'
;MCIFSQPVNSVGNTRIFARSTSVDSQFLVYQMNYDSQDPNAMILPIPVKLPAREDSLRFINLEKYPEFFAHLMNGFPYHPPSFSIGCSSYHDGVVASALEVFEVGNYIASFVPQMSDFARLDARFTLPEETWAKIPEYQNYGFAVFQLAAGSLQPHPMAFEFETSNQSIYFPTRHIHDGEVHDAEDFDHLLYLQHAGFDSQVNSYQNSDITDQQTGLVRSKTIANRFCDLRRSSGIVDGNLLVHKKEIRGTRQNEDTFITTTGHPTKPTFNFNPLVSWIFSFPSFVIFGGIAWLFARRSKLRRINSSEEV
;
A
#
# COMPACT_ATOMS: atom_id res chain seq x y z
N MET A 1 8.57 4.09 12.12
CA MET A 1 8.59 5.51 12.41
C MET A 1 8.96 6.25 11.13
N CYS A 2 9.07 7.55 11.24
CA CYS A 2 9.36 8.50 10.17
C CYS A 2 10.44 9.45 10.70
N ILE A 3 10.77 10.52 9.99
CA ILE A 3 11.72 11.53 10.47
C ILE A 3 10.97 12.52 11.39
N PHE A 4 11.47 12.73 12.60
CA PHE A 4 11.03 13.77 13.53
C PHE A 4 12.13 14.80 13.74
N SER A 5 11.76 16.08 13.78
CA SER A 5 12.72 17.18 13.96
C SER A 5 13.27 17.28 15.38
N GLN A 6 12.54 16.74 16.37
CA GLN A 6 12.91 16.73 17.79
C GLN A 6 12.71 15.32 18.39
N PRO A 7 13.31 15.03 19.56
CA PRO A 7 13.10 13.77 20.25
C PRO A 7 11.62 13.41 20.48
N VAL A 8 11.32 12.12 20.37
CA VAL A 8 9.99 11.55 20.65
C VAL A 8 10.10 10.51 21.75
N ASN A 9 9.08 10.41 22.59
CA ASN A 9 9.04 9.38 23.65
C ASN A 9 8.69 8.02 23.05
N SER A 10 7.72 8.00 22.12
CA SER A 10 7.36 6.77 21.40
C SER A 10 6.62 7.07 20.09
N VAL A 11 6.80 6.18 19.12
CA VAL A 11 5.99 6.12 17.89
C VAL A 11 5.72 4.66 17.59
N GLY A 12 4.48 4.31 17.29
CA GLY A 12 4.10 2.91 17.03
C GLY A 12 2.81 2.79 16.25
N ASN A 13 2.42 1.56 15.94
CA ASN A 13 1.23 1.27 15.14
C ASN A 13 1.21 2.06 13.82
N THR A 14 2.35 2.13 13.13
CA THR A 14 2.48 2.95 11.93
C THR A 14 1.72 2.28 10.79
N ARG A 15 0.85 3.04 10.12
CA ARG A 15 0.06 2.58 8.98
C ARG A 15 0.21 3.55 7.84
N ILE A 16 0.56 3.03 6.67
CA ILE A 16 0.78 3.85 5.48
C ILE A 16 0.01 3.23 4.33
N PHE A 17 -0.74 4.04 3.60
CA PHE A 17 -1.38 3.64 2.35
C PHE A 17 -0.75 4.39 1.20
N ALA A 18 -0.45 3.70 0.10
CA ALA A 18 0.02 4.34 -1.13
C ALA A 18 -0.70 3.81 -2.37
N ARG A 19 -1.00 4.68 -3.33
CA ARG A 19 -1.59 4.29 -4.61
C ARG A 19 -1.13 5.21 -5.73
N SER A 20 -0.60 4.64 -6.80
CA SER A 20 -0.37 5.37 -8.05
C SER A 20 -1.71 5.70 -8.73
N THR A 21 -1.94 6.97 -9.03
CA THR A 21 -3.13 7.44 -9.79
C THR A 21 -2.88 7.47 -11.29
N SER A 22 -1.61 7.64 -11.65
CA SER A 22 -1.07 7.59 -13.00
C SER A 22 0.36 7.06 -12.92
N VAL A 23 1.09 7.05 -14.04
CA VAL A 23 2.52 6.72 -14.05
C VAL A 23 3.34 7.72 -13.23
N ASP A 24 2.80 8.92 -13.03
CA ASP A 24 3.54 10.10 -12.59
C ASP A 24 2.99 10.74 -11.31
N SER A 25 2.01 10.11 -10.67
CA SER A 25 1.39 10.63 -9.44
C SER A 25 1.05 9.51 -8.47
N GLN A 26 1.28 9.79 -7.18
CA GLN A 26 1.03 8.88 -6.08
C GLN A 26 0.26 9.57 -4.95
N PHE A 27 -0.81 8.92 -4.48
CA PHE A 27 -1.40 9.22 -3.17
C PHE A 27 -0.59 8.56 -2.07
N LEU A 28 -0.41 9.27 -0.96
CA LEU A 28 0.09 8.73 0.28
C LEU A 28 -0.84 9.12 1.42
N VAL A 29 -1.13 8.17 2.31
CA VAL A 29 -1.83 8.42 3.58
C VAL A 29 -1.00 7.81 4.70
N TYR A 30 -0.78 8.54 5.78
CA TYR A 30 0.03 8.13 6.91
C TYR A 30 -0.76 8.29 8.21
N GLN A 31 -0.66 7.33 9.11
CA GLN A 31 -1.16 7.42 10.48
C GLN A 31 -0.25 6.64 11.43
N MET A 32 -0.10 7.15 12.65
CA MET A 32 0.67 6.51 13.71
C MET A 32 0.10 6.92 15.06
N ASN A 33 0.49 6.18 16.10
CA ASN A 33 0.44 6.67 17.46
C ASN A 33 1.77 7.37 17.77
N TYR A 34 1.71 8.48 18.49
CA TYR A 34 2.84 9.34 18.76
C TYR A 34 2.76 9.86 20.18
N ASP A 35 3.89 9.93 20.87
CA ASP A 35 4.04 10.60 22.16
C ASP A 35 5.31 11.44 22.17
N SER A 36 5.18 12.70 22.55
CA SER A 36 6.32 13.59 22.79
C SER A 36 5.98 14.63 23.85
N GLN A 37 7.03 15.10 24.52
CA GLN A 37 6.93 16.13 25.53
C GLN A 37 6.61 17.52 24.95
N ASP A 38 7.11 17.81 23.74
CA ASP A 38 7.04 19.12 23.11
C ASP A 38 6.38 19.03 21.71
N PRO A 39 5.83 20.14 21.18
CA PRO A 39 5.41 20.19 19.78
C PRO A 39 6.58 19.86 18.85
N ASN A 40 6.32 19.09 17.80
CA ASN A 40 7.36 18.50 16.94
C ASN A 40 6.93 18.55 15.47
N ALA A 41 7.84 18.31 14.54
CA ALA A 41 7.47 18.07 13.15
C ALA A 41 7.81 16.65 12.72
N MET A 42 6.82 15.99 12.14
CA MET A 42 7.03 14.81 11.31
C MET A 42 7.37 15.27 9.89
N ILE A 43 8.50 14.82 9.37
CA ILE A 43 8.99 15.13 8.03
C ILE A 43 8.94 13.83 7.21
N LEU A 44 8.24 13.87 6.08
CA LEU A 44 8.17 12.75 5.14
C LEU A 44 8.89 13.17 3.85
N PRO A 45 10.14 12.72 3.62
CA PRO A 45 10.76 12.82 2.31
C PRO A 45 9.87 12.12 1.27
N ILE A 46 9.72 12.71 0.10
CA ILE A 46 9.02 12.12 -1.02
C ILE A 46 9.78 12.33 -2.34
N PRO A 47 9.87 11.29 -3.18
CA PRO A 47 10.56 11.38 -4.47
C PRO A 47 9.67 12.11 -5.47
N VAL A 48 9.74 13.43 -5.45
CA VAL A 48 8.95 14.32 -6.31
C VAL A 48 9.64 14.51 -7.67
N LYS A 49 8.86 14.72 -8.73
CA LYS A 49 9.39 15.15 -10.02
C LYS A 49 10.09 16.50 -9.90
N LEU A 50 11.21 16.63 -10.60
CA LEU A 50 11.98 17.86 -10.65
C LEU A 50 11.78 18.61 -11.98
N PRO A 51 11.77 19.96 -11.98
CA PRO A 51 11.82 20.81 -10.78
C PRO A 51 10.51 20.75 -9.99
N ALA A 52 10.61 20.58 -8.66
CA ALA A 52 9.45 20.56 -7.79
C ALA A 52 8.95 21.99 -7.53
N ARG A 53 7.64 22.16 -7.47
CA ARG A 53 6.98 23.45 -7.23
C ARG A 53 5.96 23.30 -6.12
N GLU A 54 5.45 24.41 -5.58
CA GLU A 54 4.47 24.37 -4.49
C GLU A 54 3.21 23.56 -4.83
N ASP A 55 2.84 23.45 -6.11
CA ASP A 55 1.72 22.67 -6.62
C ASP A 55 2.06 21.22 -7.01
N SER A 56 3.32 20.80 -6.88
CA SER A 56 3.74 19.40 -7.09
C SER A 56 3.24 18.45 -6.00
N LEU A 57 2.69 18.99 -4.91
CA LEU A 57 1.98 18.25 -3.86
C LEU A 57 0.66 18.94 -3.51
N ARG A 58 -0.37 18.12 -3.25
CA ARG A 58 -1.68 18.57 -2.78
C ARG A 58 -2.10 17.80 -1.55
N PHE A 59 -2.25 18.49 -0.41
CA PHE A 59 -2.81 17.91 0.80
C PHE A 59 -4.30 17.60 0.66
N ILE A 60 -4.74 16.56 1.37
CA ILE A 60 -6.14 16.11 1.38
C ILE A 60 -6.58 15.99 2.84
N ASN A 61 -7.66 16.69 3.19
CA ASN A 61 -8.20 16.63 4.53
C ASN A 61 -9.01 15.33 4.73
N LEU A 62 -8.49 14.43 5.57
CA LEU A 62 -9.17 13.20 6.02
C LEU A 62 -9.66 13.26 7.47
N GLU A 63 -9.78 14.46 8.06
CA GLU A 63 -10.39 14.69 9.38
C GLU A 63 -11.78 14.06 9.49
N LYS A 64 -12.55 14.10 8.39
CA LYS A 64 -13.88 13.46 8.31
C LYS A 64 -13.82 11.97 8.02
N TYR A 65 -12.64 11.34 8.00
CA TYR A 65 -12.46 9.89 7.78
C TYR A 65 -11.40 9.25 8.69
N PRO A 66 -11.51 9.38 10.03
CA PRO A 66 -10.51 8.82 10.94
C PRO A 66 -10.43 7.29 10.90
N GLU A 67 -11.49 6.58 10.47
CA GLU A 67 -11.52 5.11 10.38
C GLU A 67 -10.85 4.55 9.10
N PHE A 68 -10.21 5.40 8.27
CA PHE A 68 -9.64 5.02 6.98
C PHE A 68 -8.86 3.70 7.01
N PHE A 69 -7.90 3.55 7.92
CA PHE A 69 -7.09 2.33 8.04
C PHE A 69 -7.84 1.16 8.68
N ALA A 70 -8.80 1.41 9.58
CA ALA A 70 -9.64 0.36 10.12
C ALA A 70 -10.50 -0.26 9.01
N HIS A 71 -11.03 0.58 8.12
CA HIS A 71 -11.75 0.12 6.93
C HIS A 71 -10.85 -0.66 5.96
N LEU A 72 -9.62 -0.21 5.71
CA LEU A 72 -8.66 -1.01 4.91
C LEU A 72 -8.42 -2.40 5.53
N MET A 73 -8.31 -2.48 6.86
CA MET A 73 -8.11 -3.75 7.56
C MET A 73 -9.28 -4.73 7.38
N ASN A 74 -10.52 -4.23 7.27
CA ASN A 74 -11.70 -5.07 7.02
C ASN A 74 -11.61 -5.86 5.69
N GLY A 75 -10.74 -5.44 4.76
CA GLY A 75 -10.44 -6.18 3.54
C GLY A 75 -9.70 -7.51 3.76
N PHE A 76 -9.19 -7.78 4.97
CA PHE A 76 -8.35 -8.94 5.29
C PHE A 76 -8.96 -9.81 6.41
N PRO A 77 -10.14 -10.41 6.21
CA PRO A 77 -10.79 -11.22 7.23
C PRO A 77 -10.05 -12.55 7.45
N TYR A 78 -9.86 -12.94 8.70
CA TYR A 78 -9.32 -14.24 9.04
C TYR A 78 -10.32 -15.37 8.70
N HIS A 79 -9.82 -16.42 8.04
CA HIS A 79 -10.52 -17.67 7.83
C HIS A 79 -9.86 -18.75 8.70
N PRO A 80 -10.56 -19.27 9.73
CA PRO A 80 -10.02 -20.39 10.49
C PRO A 80 -9.85 -21.59 9.55
N PRO A 81 -8.76 -22.36 9.68
CA PRO A 81 -8.60 -23.59 8.92
C PRO A 81 -9.81 -24.49 9.19
N SER A 82 -10.46 -24.95 8.13
CA SER A 82 -11.63 -25.84 8.25
C SER A 82 -11.20 -27.21 8.74
N PHE A 83 -11.08 -27.37 10.06
CA PHE A 83 -11.06 -28.66 10.73
C PHE A 83 -12.48 -28.98 11.19
N SER A 84 -13.14 -29.94 10.54
CA SER A 84 -14.41 -30.47 10.99
C SER A 84 -14.20 -31.54 12.05
N ILE A 85 -14.09 -31.15 13.33
CA ILE A 85 -14.41 -32.03 14.47
C ILE A 85 -15.08 -31.18 15.57
N GLY A 86 -16.40 -31.38 15.71
CA GLY A 86 -17.21 -31.34 16.94
C GLY A 86 -16.99 -30.29 18.04
N CYS A 87 -18.09 -29.57 18.32
CA CYS A 87 -18.54 -29.00 19.60
C CYS A 87 -17.96 -27.65 20.09
N SER A 88 -18.77 -26.60 19.85
CA SER A 88 -19.10 -25.43 20.67
C SER A 88 -18.17 -24.95 21.81
N SER A 89 -17.75 -23.68 21.74
CA SER A 89 -18.24 -22.63 22.64
C SER A 89 -17.82 -21.23 22.13
N TYR A 90 -18.78 -20.31 22.20
CA TYR A 90 -18.65 -18.90 21.88
C TYR A 90 -18.16 -18.20 23.16
N HIS A 91 -17.02 -17.52 23.11
CA HIS A 91 -16.63 -16.58 24.16
C HIS A 91 -16.55 -15.18 23.55
N ASP A 92 -17.56 -14.38 23.90
CA ASP A 92 -17.62 -12.96 23.58
C ASP A 92 -16.82 -12.21 24.65
N GLY A 93 -15.76 -11.53 24.21
CA GLY A 93 -14.88 -10.75 25.07
C GLY A 93 -15.12 -9.26 24.81
N VAL A 94 -16.02 -8.66 25.59
CA VAL A 94 -16.18 -7.21 25.65
C VAL A 94 -15.00 -6.61 26.41
N VAL A 95 -14.16 -5.82 25.73
CA VAL A 95 -13.15 -4.99 26.38
C VAL A 95 -13.74 -3.59 26.59
N ALA A 96 -13.53 -3.08 27.80
CA ALA A 96 -14.12 -1.90 28.39
C ALA A 96 -13.78 -0.57 27.71
N SER A 97 -14.69 0.39 27.84
CA SER A 97 -14.55 1.80 27.46
C SER A 97 -14.01 2.68 28.60
N ALA A 98 -13.13 3.63 28.27
CA ALA A 98 -12.94 4.96 28.88
C ALA A 98 -11.95 5.73 27.98
N LEU A 99 -11.98 7.04 27.70
CA LEU A 99 -12.86 8.19 27.98
C LEU A 99 -12.63 9.22 26.85
N GLU A 100 -13.54 10.17 26.69
CA GLU A 100 -13.62 11.22 25.67
C GLU A 100 -12.69 12.41 25.95
N VAL A 101 -11.93 12.86 24.92
CA VAL A 101 -11.32 14.19 24.82
C VAL A 101 -11.36 14.61 23.35
N PHE A 102 -11.85 15.82 23.06
CA PHE A 102 -11.83 16.43 21.72
C PHE A 102 -11.03 17.73 21.72
N GLU A 103 -10.07 17.82 20.80
CA GLU A 103 -9.74 19.05 20.06
C GLU A 103 -9.57 18.65 18.59
N VAL A 104 -10.21 19.40 17.68
CA VAL A 104 -10.47 19.01 16.30
C VAL A 104 -9.49 19.69 15.36
N GLY A 105 -8.58 18.89 14.80
CA GLY A 105 -7.49 19.29 13.93
C GLY A 105 -6.15 19.16 14.65
N ASN A 106 -5.29 18.25 14.22
CA ASN A 106 -4.20 17.75 15.08
C ASN A 106 -2.82 18.15 14.57
N TYR A 107 -2.77 18.81 13.41
CA TYR A 107 -1.52 19.19 12.78
C TYR A 107 -1.68 20.32 11.77
N ILE A 108 -0.56 21.00 11.50
CA ILE A 108 -0.40 21.93 10.38
C ILE A 108 0.50 21.26 9.36
N ALA A 109 0.08 21.22 8.10
CA ALA A 109 0.84 20.62 7.03
C ALA A 109 1.49 21.68 6.12
N SER A 110 2.69 21.41 5.64
CA SER A 110 3.43 22.26 4.69
C SER A 110 4.22 21.40 3.71
N PHE A 111 4.35 21.86 2.47
CA PHE A 111 5.21 21.22 1.47
C PHE A 111 6.49 22.04 1.29
N VAL A 112 7.63 21.35 1.34
CA VAL A 112 8.96 21.89 1.09
C VAL A 112 9.46 21.28 -0.24
N PRO A 113 9.44 22.03 -1.35
CA PRO A 113 9.76 21.47 -2.67
C PRO A 113 11.19 20.92 -2.80
N GLN A 114 12.14 21.51 -2.08
CA GLN A 114 13.57 21.17 -2.12
C GLN A 114 14.24 21.52 -0.80
N MET A 115 15.40 20.91 -0.51
CA MET A 115 16.11 21.06 0.77
C MET A 115 16.36 22.52 1.18
N SER A 116 16.71 23.40 0.24
CA SER A 116 16.95 24.82 0.54
C SER A 116 15.72 25.57 1.04
N ASP A 117 14.52 25.07 0.75
CA ASP A 117 13.27 25.72 1.11
C ASP A 117 12.90 25.49 2.59
N PHE A 118 13.60 24.60 3.31
CA PHE A 118 13.48 24.47 4.77
C PHE A 118 13.81 25.79 5.50
N ALA A 119 14.64 26.66 4.92
CA ALA A 119 14.92 27.99 5.46
C ALA A 119 13.66 28.89 5.55
N ARG A 120 12.56 28.52 4.89
CA ARG A 120 11.25 29.20 4.98
C ARG A 120 10.40 28.72 6.17
N LEU A 121 10.76 27.60 6.80
CA LEU A 121 10.08 27.05 7.97
C LEU A 121 10.74 27.55 9.26
N ASP A 122 9.98 27.47 10.37
CA ASP A 122 10.55 27.64 11.70
C ASP A 122 11.62 26.57 11.95
N ALA A 123 12.75 26.96 12.54
CA ALA A 123 13.91 26.09 12.76
C ALA A 123 13.57 24.83 13.59
N ARG A 124 12.52 24.88 14.41
CA ARG A 124 12.04 23.71 15.19
C ARG A 124 11.45 22.59 14.30
N PHE A 125 11.14 22.89 13.05
CA PHE A 125 10.47 21.98 12.11
C PHE A 125 11.38 21.51 10.96
N THR A 126 12.70 21.60 11.15
CA THR A 126 13.72 21.03 10.27
C THR A 126 14.72 20.23 11.10
N LEU A 127 15.43 19.32 10.46
CA LEU A 127 16.64 18.72 11.03
C LEU A 127 17.85 19.67 10.89
N PRO A 128 18.89 19.50 11.72
CA PRO A 128 20.19 20.13 11.51
C PRO A 128 20.80 19.76 10.14
N GLU A 129 21.53 20.69 9.53
CA GLU A 129 22.21 20.47 8.23
C GLU A 129 23.15 19.25 8.26
N GLU A 130 23.82 19.05 9.39
CA GLU A 130 24.72 17.93 9.64
C GLU A 130 24.01 16.57 9.73
N THR A 131 22.73 16.54 10.12
CA THR A 131 21.90 15.33 10.02
C THR A 131 21.48 15.08 8.57
N TRP A 132 21.07 16.11 7.83
CA TRP A 132 20.77 15.98 6.39
C TRP A 132 21.97 15.51 5.57
N ALA A 133 23.19 15.95 5.93
CA ALA A 133 24.42 15.53 5.26
C ALA A 133 24.70 14.02 5.39
N LYS A 134 24.13 13.34 6.40
CA LYS A 134 24.25 11.87 6.59
C LYS A 134 23.28 11.06 5.71
N ILE A 135 22.30 11.71 5.08
CA ILE A 135 21.28 11.10 4.22
C ILE A 135 21.21 11.80 2.85
N PRO A 136 22.33 11.78 2.09
CA PRO A 136 22.45 12.52 0.82
C PRO A 136 21.45 12.06 -0.26
N GLU A 137 20.83 10.90 -0.12
CA GLU A 137 19.79 10.41 -1.04
C GLU A 137 18.58 11.34 -1.14
N TYR A 138 18.30 12.14 -0.11
CA TYR A 138 17.17 13.08 -0.09
C TYR A 138 17.47 14.45 -0.68
N GLN A 139 18.66 14.67 -1.26
CA GLN A 139 19.00 15.95 -1.90
C GLN A 139 18.03 16.35 -3.03
N ASN A 140 17.44 15.36 -3.69
CA ASN A 140 16.52 15.54 -4.81
C ASN A 140 15.05 15.22 -4.46
N TYR A 141 14.72 15.21 -3.16
CA TYR A 141 13.37 14.95 -2.66
C TYR A 141 12.65 16.26 -2.34
N GLY A 142 11.31 16.20 -2.35
CA GLY A 142 10.47 17.16 -1.65
C GLY A 142 10.09 16.61 -0.28
N PHE A 143 9.50 17.43 0.58
CA PHE A 143 9.17 17.01 1.95
C PHE A 143 7.77 17.47 2.33
N ALA A 144 6.93 16.51 2.74
CA ALA A 144 5.68 16.82 3.42
C ALA A 144 5.98 16.93 4.92
N VAL A 145 5.77 18.12 5.49
CA VAL A 145 6.06 18.43 6.89
C VAL A 145 4.75 18.61 7.64
N PHE A 146 4.59 17.88 8.74
CA PHE A 146 3.41 17.92 9.61
C PHE A 146 3.84 18.34 11.01
N GLN A 147 3.43 19.53 11.44
CA GLN A 147 3.64 20.03 12.79
C GLN A 147 2.60 19.39 13.70
N LEU A 148 3.03 18.67 14.72
CA LEU A 148 2.19 17.94 15.67
C LEU A 148 2.23 18.63 17.04
N ALA A 149 1.12 18.61 17.75
CA ALA A 149 1.07 19.04 19.14
C ALA A 149 1.81 18.05 20.06
N ALA A 150 2.22 18.53 21.23
CA ALA A 150 2.77 17.69 22.29
C ALA A 150 1.71 16.71 22.85
N GLY A 151 2.18 15.66 23.49
CA GLY A 151 1.38 14.66 24.20
C GLY A 151 1.19 13.36 23.43
N SER A 152 0.44 12.43 24.04
CA SER A 152 0.12 11.13 23.47
C SER A 152 -1.09 11.23 22.55
N LEU A 153 -0.85 11.21 21.24
CA LEU A 153 -1.86 11.48 20.22
C LEU A 153 -1.91 10.36 19.16
N GLN A 154 -3.07 10.23 18.53
CA GLN A 154 -3.23 9.56 17.25
C GLN A 154 -3.85 10.56 16.28
N PRO A 155 -3.05 11.26 15.45
CA PRO A 155 -3.59 12.14 14.43
C PRO A 155 -4.57 11.43 13.52
N HIS A 156 -5.59 12.15 13.05
CA HIS A 156 -6.38 11.65 11.92
C HIS A 156 -5.43 11.42 10.72
N PRO A 157 -5.79 10.53 9.78
CA PRO A 157 -4.90 10.20 8.68
C PRO A 157 -4.40 11.44 7.92
N MET A 158 -3.08 11.51 7.71
CA MET A 158 -2.38 12.56 6.98
C MET A 158 -2.27 12.15 5.52
N ALA A 159 -2.94 12.87 4.63
CA ALA A 159 -3.04 12.47 3.22
C ALA A 159 -2.58 13.57 2.27
N PHE A 160 -1.94 13.15 1.18
CA PHE A 160 -1.57 14.02 0.08
C PHE A 160 -1.39 13.24 -1.22
N GLU A 161 -1.44 13.96 -2.32
CA GLU A 161 -1.03 13.50 -3.65
C GLU A 161 0.24 14.23 -4.05
N PHE A 162 1.18 13.56 -4.70
CA PHE A 162 2.37 14.21 -5.25
C PHE A 162 2.76 13.66 -6.61
N GLU A 163 3.39 14.51 -7.41
CA GLU A 163 3.99 14.15 -8.69
C GLU A 163 5.25 13.30 -8.42
N THR A 164 5.16 11.98 -8.53
CA THR A 164 6.28 11.08 -8.21
C THR A 164 7.29 10.99 -9.35
N SER A 165 8.58 11.01 -9.04
CA SER A 165 9.65 10.71 -10.00
C SER A 165 9.88 9.20 -10.20
N ASN A 166 9.24 8.37 -9.38
CA ASN A 166 9.46 6.93 -9.34
C ASN A 166 8.27 6.16 -9.92
N GLN A 167 8.60 5.06 -10.63
CA GLN A 167 7.60 4.12 -11.16
C GLN A 167 7.13 3.11 -10.10
N SER A 168 7.98 2.78 -9.13
CA SER A 168 7.63 1.95 -7.97
C SER A 168 6.75 2.71 -6.98
N ILE A 169 5.92 1.99 -6.23
CA ILE A 169 5.19 2.58 -5.10
C ILE A 169 6.19 2.86 -3.98
N TYR A 170 6.26 4.12 -3.55
CA TYR A 170 7.15 4.58 -2.50
C TYR A 170 6.43 4.69 -1.15
N PHE A 171 7.11 4.31 -0.07
CA PHE A 171 6.69 4.54 1.30
C PHE A 171 7.84 5.17 2.09
N PRO A 172 7.63 6.35 2.73
CA PRO A 172 8.61 6.94 3.63
C PRO A 172 8.61 6.11 4.93
N THR A 173 9.63 5.28 5.09
CA THR A 173 9.76 4.34 6.22
C THR A 173 11.10 4.44 6.93
N ARG A 174 12.03 5.30 6.51
CA ARG A 174 13.24 5.61 7.28
C ARG A 174 12.88 6.36 8.57
N HIS A 175 13.54 6.02 9.66
CA HIS A 175 13.35 6.64 10.98
C HIS A 175 14.55 7.50 11.34
N ILE A 176 14.26 8.68 11.87
CA ILE A 176 15.21 9.56 12.56
C ILE A 176 14.37 10.21 13.65
N HIS A 177 14.69 9.97 14.92
CA HIS A 177 13.79 10.42 15.99
C HIS A 177 14.50 10.87 17.26
N ASP A 178 15.83 10.84 17.27
CA ASP A 178 16.72 11.31 18.33
C ASP A 178 17.80 12.26 17.79
N GLY A 179 17.64 12.69 16.53
CA GLY A 179 18.62 13.53 15.81
C GLY A 179 19.76 12.75 15.15
N GLU A 180 19.81 11.43 15.34
CA GLU A 180 20.83 10.56 14.77
C GLU A 180 20.27 9.70 13.61
N VAL A 181 21.18 9.24 12.76
CA VAL A 181 20.87 8.33 11.66
C VAL A 181 21.45 6.98 12.01
N HIS A 182 20.59 6.04 12.38
CA HIS A 182 20.97 4.68 12.71
C HIS A 182 20.95 3.80 11.47
N ASP A 183 21.85 2.82 11.39
CA ASP A 183 21.89 1.84 10.28
C ASP A 183 20.69 0.88 10.32
N ALA A 184 20.18 0.60 11.51
CA ALA A 184 19.06 -0.30 11.74
C ALA A 184 18.12 0.26 12.82
N GLU A 185 16.83 -0.04 12.66
CA GLU A 185 15.75 0.47 13.49
C GLU A 185 14.67 -0.58 13.73
N ASP A 186 13.85 -0.41 14.77
CA ASP A 186 12.71 -1.28 15.02
C ASP A 186 11.46 -0.83 14.25
N PHE A 187 10.88 -1.75 13.49
CA PHE A 187 9.70 -1.47 12.68
C PHE A 187 8.46 -2.11 13.28
N ASP A 188 7.35 -1.36 13.28
CA ASP A 188 5.99 -1.85 13.52
C ASP A 188 5.05 -1.18 12.50
N HIS A 189 5.14 -1.63 11.24
CA HIS A 189 4.47 -0.97 10.11
C HIS A 189 3.52 -1.92 9.40
N LEU A 190 2.35 -1.39 9.07
CA LEU A 190 1.43 -1.95 8.09
C LEU A 190 1.37 -1.03 6.88
N LEU A 191 1.94 -1.51 5.77
CA LEU A 191 1.87 -0.83 4.48
C LEU A 191 0.71 -1.39 3.68
N TYR A 192 -0.16 -0.53 3.18
CA TYR A 192 -1.26 -0.85 2.29
C TYR A 192 -1.01 -0.20 0.93
N LEU A 193 -1.44 -0.86 -0.15
CA LEU A 193 -1.37 -0.27 -1.48
C LEU A 193 -2.46 -0.73 -2.42
N GLN A 194 -2.69 0.07 -3.45
CA GLN A 194 -3.44 -0.32 -4.64
C GLN A 194 -2.61 -0.07 -5.89
N HIS A 195 -2.60 -1.06 -6.79
CA HIS A 195 -2.06 -0.94 -8.14
C HIS A 195 -2.64 -2.08 -8.98
N ALA A 196 -3.28 -1.75 -10.11
CA ALA A 196 -4.00 -2.73 -10.93
C ALA A 196 -3.10 -3.83 -11.52
N GLY A 197 -1.79 -3.56 -11.62
CA GLY A 197 -0.77 -4.55 -11.90
C GLY A 197 -0.77 -5.74 -10.94
N PHE A 198 -0.90 -5.51 -9.63
CA PHE A 198 -0.97 -6.59 -8.65
C PHE A 198 -2.27 -7.39 -8.79
N ASP A 199 -3.39 -6.73 -9.00
CA ASP A 199 -4.69 -7.37 -9.21
C ASP A 199 -4.68 -8.33 -10.41
N SER A 200 -3.83 -8.05 -11.40
CA SER A 200 -3.63 -8.89 -12.59
C SER A 200 -2.81 -10.16 -12.30
N GLN A 201 -2.06 -10.20 -11.19
CA GLN A 201 -1.07 -11.24 -10.90
C GLN A 201 -1.43 -12.11 -9.71
N VAL A 202 -2.19 -11.57 -8.75
CA VAL A 202 -2.53 -12.28 -7.52
C VAL A 202 -3.41 -13.51 -7.77
N ASN A 203 -3.19 -14.53 -6.93
CA ASN A 203 -4.09 -15.67 -6.86
C ASN A 203 -5.35 -15.34 -6.05
N SER A 204 -6.20 -16.36 -5.88
CA SER A 204 -7.33 -16.30 -4.96
C SER A 204 -6.88 -15.96 -3.54
N TYR A 205 -7.72 -15.20 -2.83
CA TYR A 205 -7.52 -14.91 -1.42
C TYR A 205 -7.43 -16.21 -0.60
N GLN A 206 -6.41 -16.32 0.25
CA GLN A 206 -6.20 -17.48 1.12
C GLN A 206 -6.56 -17.16 2.57
N ASN A 207 -5.90 -16.16 3.17
CA ASN A 207 -6.19 -15.69 4.53
C ASN A 207 -5.66 -14.28 4.77
N SER A 208 -5.88 -13.75 5.97
CA SER A 208 -5.53 -12.38 6.37
C SER A 208 -4.03 -12.09 6.44
N ASP A 209 -3.20 -13.13 6.44
CA ASP A 209 -1.77 -13.11 6.73
C ASP A 209 -0.95 -13.96 5.72
N ILE A 210 -1.62 -14.58 4.75
CA ILE A 210 -0.95 -15.42 3.75
C ILE A 210 -0.50 -14.57 2.57
N THR A 211 0.81 -14.43 2.44
CA THR A 211 1.47 -13.75 1.33
C THR A 211 1.23 -14.51 0.03
N ASP A 212 0.73 -13.80 -0.98
CA ASP A 212 0.61 -14.31 -2.34
C ASP A 212 2.01 -14.45 -2.97
N GLN A 213 2.30 -15.62 -3.53
CA GLN A 213 3.63 -15.94 -4.04
C GLN A 213 4.02 -15.14 -5.29
N GLN A 214 3.06 -14.64 -6.06
CA GLN A 214 3.34 -13.89 -7.29
C GLN A 214 3.73 -12.45 -6.97
N THR A 215 3.09 -11.87 -5.96
CA THR A 215 3.26 -10.45 -5.63
C THR A 215 4.13 -10.20 -4.41
N GLY A 216 4.33 -11.20 -3.55
CA GLY A 216 5.02 -11.02 -2.26
C GLY A 216 4.21 -10.19 -1.26
N LEU A 217 2.90 -10.01 -1.50
CA LEU A 217 1.99 -9.22 -0.69
C LEU A 217 0.80 -10.05 -0.24
N VAL A 218 0.16 -9.67 0.87
CA VAL A 218 -1.15 -10.21 1.22
C VAL A 218 -2.21 -9.38 0.50
N ARG A 219 -3.11 -10.00 -0.25
CA ARG A 219 -4.21 -9.29 -0.93
C ARG A 219 -5.47 -9.24 -0.07
N SER A 220 -6.34 -8.28 -0.30
CA SER A 220 -7.68 -8.25 0.28
C SER A 220 -8.56 -9.33 -0.34
N LYS A 221 -9.56 -9.78 0.44
CA LYS A 221 -10.54 -10.78 0.00
C LYS A 221 -11.37 -10.29 -1.18
N THR A 222 -11.72 -9.02 -1.18
CA THR A 222 -12.55 -8.39 -2.20
C THR A 222 -12.01 -7.00 -2.55
N ILE A 223 -12.64 -6.31 -3.50
CA ILE A 223 -12.28 -4.96 -3.93
C ILE A 223 -12.67 -3.92 -2.87
N ALA A 224 -12.00 -2.77 -2.88
CA ALA A 224 -12.10 -1.78 -1.81
C ALA A 224 -13.50 -1.22 -1.60
N ASN A 225 -14.35 -1.15 -2.64
CA ASN A 225 -15.72 -0.63 -2.49
C ASN A 225 -16.61 -1.44 -1.53
N ARG A 226 -16.21 -2.65 -1.15
CA ARG A 226 -16.97 -3.50 -0.22
C ARG A 226 -16.68 -3.19 1.25
N PHE A 227 -15.59 -2.50 1.54
CA PHE A 227 -15.14 -2.28 2.92
C PHE A 227 -14.62 -0.87 3.20
N CYS A 228 -14.38 -0.05 2.18
CA CYS A 228 -14.03 1.37 2.32
C CYS A 228 -15.21 2.29 1.99
N ASP A 229 -15.31 3.40 2.73
CA ASP A 229 -16.14 4.54 2.35
C ASP A 229 -15.45 5.37 1.27
N LEU A 230 -15.87 5.19 0.02
CA LEU A 230 -15.29 5.87 -1.14
C LEU A 230 -15.64 7.36 -1.20
N ARG A 231 -16.75 7.77 -0.58
CA ARG A 231 -17.15 9.18 -0.56
C ARG A 231 -16.23 9.95 0.39
N ARG A 232 -15.96 9.39 1.56
CA ARG A 232 -15.06 9.99 2.56
C ARG A 232 -13.59 9.86 2.18
N SER A 233 -13.21 8.90 1.32
CA SER A 233 -11.82 8.73 0.85
C SER A 233 -11.32 9.85 -0.06
N SER A 234 -12.18 10.77 -0.51
CA SER A 234 -11.81 11.88 -1.41
C SER A 234 -11.06 11.40 -2.67
N GLY A 235 -11.46 10.23 -3.18
CA GLY A 235 -10.86 9.63 -4.37
C GLY A 235 -9.53 8.92 -4.14
N ILE A 236 -8.95 8.93 -2.93
CA ILE A 236 -7.67 8.26 -2.59
C ILE A 236 -7.74 6.75 -2.82
N VAL A 237 -8.89 6.13 -2.57
CA VAL A 237 -9.11 4.70 -2.73
C VAL A 237 -9.85 4.44 -4.03
N ASP A 238 -9.36 3.49 -4.83
CA ASP A 238 -10.05 3.02 -6.02
C ASP A 238 -10.96 1.88 -5.58
N GLY A 239 -12.27 2.11 -5.65
CA GLY A 239 -13.26 1.12 -5.24
C GLY A 239 -13.21 -0.19 -6.05
N ASN A 240 -12.66 -0.16 -7.25
CA ASN A 240 -12.63 -1.29 -8.17
C ASN A 240 -11.35 -2.13 -8.06
N LEU A 241 -10.35 -1.67 -7.32
CA LEU A 241 -9.10 -2.39 -7.10
C LEU A 241 -9.13 -3.12 -5.75
N LEU A 242 -8.35 -4.19 -5.67
CA LEU A 242 -8.00 -4.82 -4.41
C LEU A 242 -7.07 -3.88 -3.61
N VAL A 243 -6.98 -4.16 -2.32
CA VAL A 243 -5.95 -3.58 -1.45
C VAL A 243 -4.95 -4.69 -1.15
N HIS A 244 -3.68 -4.40 -1.30
CA HIS A 244 -2.60 -5.30 -0.91
C HIS A 244 -1.92 -4.74 0.34
N LYS A 245 -1.35 -5.61 1.17
CA LYS A 245 -0.60 -5.19 2.34
C LYS A 245 0.74 -5.91 2.49
N LYS A 246 1.67 -5.20 3.10
CA LYS A 246 2.98 -5.70 3.53
C LYS A 246 3.17 -5.30 4.98
N GLU A 247 3.60 -6.24 5.79
CA GLU A 247 3.95 -6.01 7.18
C GLU A 247 5.47 -5.93 7.31
N ILE A 248 5.95 -4.91 8.03
CA ILE A 248 7.37 -4.75 8.35
C ILE A 248 7.47 -4.70 9.86
N ARG A 249 8.07 -5.75 10.43
CA ARG A 249 8.26 -5.90 11.88
C ARG A 249 9.70 -6.19 12.26
N GLY A 250 10.03 -5.77 13.48
CA GLY A 250 11.30 -6.03 14.16
C GLY A 250 12.43 -5.12 13.67
N THR A 251 13.62 -5.37 14.19
CA THR A 251 14.83 -4.65 13.77
C THR A 251 15.17 -4.94 12.30
N ARG A 252 15.23 -3.90 11.48
CA ARG A 252 15.56 -3.95 10.04
C ARG A 252 16.54 -2.85 9.70
N GLN A 253 17.12 -2.92 8.50
CA GLN A 253 17.85 -1.80 7.93
C GLN A 253 16.95 -0.56 7.86
N ASN A 254 17.50 0.58 8.27
CA ASN A 254 16.77 1.83 8.35
C ASN A 254 16.71 2.51 6.98
N GLU A 255 15.79 2.05 6.13
CA GLU A 255 15.61 2.55 4.77
C GLU A 255 14.14 2.74 4.41
N ASP A 256 13.90 3.53 3.37
CA ASP A 256 12.57 3.68 2.79
C ASP A 256 12.16 2.44 2.00
N THR A 257 10.86 2.15 2.00
CA THR A 257 10.33 0.97 1.33
C THR A 257 9.85 1.32 -0.08
N PHE A 258 10.41 0.61 -1.05
CA PHE A 258 9.93 0.63 -2.44
C PHE A 258 9.26 -0.71 -2.77
N ILE A 259 8.11 -0.64 -3.42
CA ILE A 259 7.41 -1.82 -3.94
C ILE A 259 7.36 -1.68 -5.47
N THR A 260 8.18 -2.49 -6.13
CA THR A 260 8.26 -2.55 -7.60
C THR A 260 6.91 -2.97 -8.17
N THR A 261 6.42 -2.21 -9.13
CA THR A 261 5.16 -2.44 -9.82
C THR A 261 5.42 -2.88 -11.26
N THR A 262 4.42 -3.54 -11.85
CA THR A 262 4.40 -3.85 -13.28
C THR A 262 3.00 -3.60 -13.83
N GLY A 263 2.88 -3.27 -15.11
CA GLY A 263 1.58 -2.97 -15.73
C GLY A 263 1.07 -1.56 -15.41
N HIS A 264 -0.16 -1.26 -15.86
CA HIS A 264 -0.76 0.07 -15.68
C HIS A 264 -1.30 0.24 -14.25
N PRO A 265 -1.15 1.40 -13.60
CA PRO A 265 -1.53 1.60 -12.20
C PRO A 265 -3.03 1.48 -11.94
N THR A 266 -3.86 1.87 -12.91
CA THR A 266 -5.33 1.93 -12.75
C THR A 266 -6.12 1.00 -13.66
N LYS A 267 -5.44 0.26 -14.56
CA LYS A 267 -6.10 -0.59 -15.56
C LYS A 267 -5.61 -2.02 -15.40
N PRO A 268 -6.45 -2.93 -14.87
CA PRO A 268 -6.08 -4.34 -14.81
C PRO A 268 -5.81 -4.86 -16.22
N THR A 269 -4.77 -5.65 -16.36
CA THR A 269 -4.46 -6.35 -17.61
C THR A 269 -4.89 -7.80 -17.48
N PHE A 270 -5.46 -8.37 -18.54
CA PHE A 270 -5.76 -9.79 -18.54
C PHE A 270 -4.47 -10.60 -18.50
N ASN A 271 -4.25 -11.29 -17.39
CA ASN A 271 -3.15 -12.24 -17.28
C ASN A 271 -3.61 -13.58 -17.86
N PHE A 272 -3.06 -13.95 -19.03
CA PHE A 272 -3.36 -15.21 -19.69
C PHE A 272 -2.57 -16.40 -19.08
N ASN A 273 -1.64 -16.17 -18.15
CA ASN A 273 -0.84 -17.24 -17.54
C ASN A 273 -1.63 -18.43 -16.95
N PRO A 274 -2.75 -18.26 -16.22
CA PRO A 274 -3.50 -19.41 -15.74
C PRO A 274 -4.12 -20.22 -16.88
N LEU A 275 -4.52 -19.58 -17.97
CA LEU A 275 -5.09 -20.23 -19.15
C LEU A 275 -4.01 -20.97 -19.97
N VAL A 276 -2.84 -20.35 -20.11
CA VAL A 276 -1.66 -20.95 -20.75
C VAL A 276 -1.14 -22.14 -19.94
N SER A 277 -0.99 -22.00 -18.62
CA SER A 277 -0.63 -23.12 -17.74
C SER A 277 -1.63 -24.27 -17.85
N TRP A 278 -2.94 -23.98 -17.89
CA TRP A 278 -3.96 -25.03 -18.04
C TRP A 278 -3.90 -25.73 -19.40
N ILE A 279 -3.67 -24.97 -20.49
CA ILE A 279 -3.48 -25.52 -21.84
C ILE A 279 -2.24 -26.44 -21.90
N PHE A 280 -1.12 -26.04 -21.28
CA PHE A 280 0.12 -26.82 -21.29
C PHE A 280 0.14 -27.96 -20.26
N SER A 281 -0.69 -27.91 -19.21
CA SER A 281 -0.85 -29.02 -18.25
C SER A 281 -1.80 -30.12 -18.73
N PHE A 282 -2.58 -29.89 -19.79
CA PHE A 282 -3.41 -30.90 -20.46
C PHE A 282 -3.06 -31.05 -21.95
N PRO A 283 -1.83 -31.48 -22.31
CA PRO A 283 -1.46 -31.69 -23.72
C PRO A 283 -2.38 -32.72 -24.40
N SER A 284 -3.00 -33.62 -23.63
CA SER A 284 -3.94 -34.63 -24.10
C SER A 284 -5.18 -34.05 -24.76
N PHE A 285 -5.76 -32.92 -24.31
CA PHE A 285 -7.00 -32.41 -24.92
C PHE A 285 -6.81 -31.89 -26.36
N VAL A 286 -5.67 -31.26 -26.64
CA VAL A 286 -5.32 -30.82 -28.01
C VAL A 286 -5.00 -32.03 -28.90
N ILE A 287 -4.32 -33.04 -28.34
CA ILE A 287 -3.99 -34.29 -29.06
C ILE A 287 -5.27 -35.10 -29.37
N PHE A 288 -6.18 -35.26 -28.42
CA PHE A 288 -7.43 -36.02 -28.64
C PHE A 288 -8.38 -35.31 -29.61
N GLY A 289 -8.46 -33.97 -29.58
CA GLY A 289 -9.22 -33.19 -30.56
C GLY A 289 -8.70 -33.36 -31.99
N GLY A 290 -7.38 -33.31 -32.17
CA GLY A 290 -6.73 -33.53 -33.48
C GLY A 290 -6.92 -34.94 -34.02
N ILE A 291 -6.82 -35.96 -33.15
CA ILE A 291 -7.05 -37.37 -33.51
C ILE A 291 -8.52 -37.61 -33.89
N ALA A 292 -9.48 -37.08 -33.13
CA ALA A 292 -10.91 -37.20 -33.43
C ALA A 292 -11.27 -36.54 -34.77
N TRP A 293 -10.71 -35.36 -35.07
CA TRP A 293 -10.90 -34.69 -36.35
C TRP A 293 -10.31 -35.48 -37.52
N LEU A 294 -9.12 -36.08 -37.36
CA LEU A 294 -8.52 -36.95 -38.38
C LEU A 294 -9.38 -38.19 -38.67
N PHE A 295 -9.94 -38.82 -37.64
CA PHE A 295 -10.85 -39.96 -37.82
C PHE A 295 -12.18 -39.55 -38.47
N ALA A 296 -12.77 -38.43 -38.05
CA ALA A 296 -14.00 -37.89 -38.66
C ALA A 296 -13.79 -37.47 -40.13
N ARG A 297 -12.63 -36.91 -40.46
CA ARG A 297 -12.28 -36.55 -41.84
C ARG A 297 -12.07 -37.80 -42.71
N ARG A 298 -11.42 -38.83 -42.18
CA ARG A 298 -11.15 -40.08 -42.90
C ARG A 298 -12.42 -40.91 -43.13
N SER A 299 -13.36 -40.90 -42.20
CA SER A 299 -14.66 -41.57 -42.38
C SER A 299 -15.55 -40.87 -43.42
N LYS A 300 -15.49 -39.54 -43.51
CA LYS A 300 -16.21 -38.75 -44.53
C LYS A 300 -15.69 -39.04 -45.95
N LEU A 301 -14.37 -39.16 -46.13
CA LEU A 301 -13.77 -39.49 -47.43
C LEU A 301 -14.12 -40.93 -47.89
N ARG A 302 -14.19 -41.90 -46.97
CA ARG A 302 -14.63 -43.26 -47.31
C ARG A 302 -16.08 -43.32 -47.80
N ARG A 303 -16.99 -42.49 -47.25
CA ARG A 303 -18.39 -42.41 -47.70
C ARG A 303 -18.54 -41.79 -49.09
N ILE A 304 -17.67 -40.85 -49.44
CA ILE A 304 -17.66 -40.25 -50.79
C ILE A 304 -17.21 -41.30 -51.82
N ASN A 305 -16.11 -42.02 -51.57
CA ASN A 305 -15.64 -43.04 -52.52
C ASN A 305 -16.57 -44.25 -52.67
N SER A 306 -17.44 -44.54 -51.70
CA SER A 306 -18.42 -45.65 -51.78
C SER A 306 -19.76 -45.25 -52.39
N SER A 307 -19.94 -43.98 -52.75
CA SER A 307 -21.13 -43.48 -53.46
C SER A 307 -20.89 -43.21 -54.95
N GLU A 308 -19.66 -43.38 -55.44
CA GLU A 308 -19.31 -43.31 -56.87
C GLU A 308 -19.24 -44.69 -57.57
N GLU A 309 -19.44 -45.80 -56.84
CA GLU A 309 -19.43 -47.17 -57.37
C GLU A 309 -20.84 -47.82 -57.50
N VAL A 310 -21.92 -47.02 -57.51
CA VAL A 310 -23.30 -47.50 -57.76
C VAL A 310 -23.90 -46.87 -58.99
#